data_AF-A0A285P0A2-F1
#
_entry.id   AF-A0A285P0A2-F1
#
_cell.length_a   1.000
_cell.length_b   1.000
_cell.length_c   1.000
_cell.angle_alpha   90.00
_cell.angle_beta   90.00
_cell.angle_gamma   90.00
#
_symmetry.space_group_name_H-M   'P 1'
#
loop_
_entity.id
_entity.type
_entity.pdbx_description
1 polymer ?
#
loop_
_entity_poly.entity_id
_entity_poly.type
_entity_poly.pdbx_seq_one_letter_code
_entity_poly.pdbx_strand_id
1 'polypeptide(L)'
;MATKRYLRALFRPHKAFDRWAPRTRVAVGIIVLLCVFNGMSVAYTGDAIAGEVSGTVAVENPERPPDWVCEDSSFDTYGSCDAPRTLQEPLQPAASDALNLVIVNAVVAPLAWILLLAALFVLVSGNVGKSDSDVLDTFSDGVRIAALAAVPGVVRYLFRPVAVERALSEWTYPSSIDGVQTAAVNALFPEGPLWLALVLLSGLWSAAIVYGGARAFFESERTTAVLVGAIALVTTTGSVVLTNDGWITVSSGIGFLLFVAGVAGLLGAYTFISISKSFELIGFSGSEGVTPRPWYVGLHRIAAVCALGLGFVLMDGLAVV
;
A
#
# COMPACT_ATOMS: atom_id res chain seq x y z
N MET A 1 4.59 24.13 24.23
CA MET A 1 5.94 23.75 23.72
C MET A 1 5.92 22.60 22.70
N ALA A 2 5.01 21.62 22.81
CA ALA A 2 4.96 20.46 21.91
C ALA A 2 4.75 20.82 20.42
N THR A 3 3.84 21.73 20.09
CA THR A 3 3.52 22.14 18.71
C THR A 3 4.75 22.66 17.94
N LYS A 4 5.62 23.42 18.61
CA LYS A 4 6.86 23.93 18.00
C LYS A 4 7.82 22.80 17.58
N ARG A 5 7.80 21.64 18.26
CA ARG A 5 8.64 20.49 17.91
C ARG A 5 8.10 19.74 16.70
N TYR A 6 6.79 19.53 16.61
CA TYR A 6 6.16 18.92 15.43
C TYR A 6 6.38 19.73 14.16
N LEU A 7 6.14 21.05 14.21
CA LEU A 7 6.42 21.93 13.07
C LEU A 7 7.90 21.91 12.69
N ARG A 8 8.81 21.90 13.68
CA ARG A 8 10.24 21.78 13.41
C ARG A 8 10.60 20.44 12.79
N ALA A 9 9.94 19.34 13.16
CA ALA A 9 10.16 18.05 12.54
C ALA A 9 9.72 18.02 11.07
N LEU A 10 8.63 18.72 10.75
CA LEU A 10 8.16 18.84 9.37
C LEU A 10 9.08 19.72 8.52
N PHE A 11 9.50 20.89 9.01
CA PHE A 11 10.22 21.87 8.18
C PHE A 11 11.75 21.86 8.35
N ARG A 12 12.25 21.29 9.44
CA ARG A 12 13.68 21.26 9.80
C ARG A 12 14.05 19.92 10.47
N PRO A 13 13.76 18.76 9.83
CA PRO A 13 13.81 17.44 10.46
C PRO A 13 15.15 17.13 11.15
N HIS A 14 16.27 17.49 10.52
CA HIS A 14 17.64 17.34 11.08
C HIS A 14 17.87 17.93 12.49
N LYS A 15 17.08 18.94 12.90
CA LYS A 15 17.21 19.65 14.19
C LYS A 15 16.13 19.24 15.18
N ALA A 16 15.12 18.50 14.72
CA ALA A 16 13.97 18.13 15.52
C ALA A 16 14.10 16.74 16.12
N PHE A 17 14.72 15.82 15.37
CA PHE A 17 14.84 14.41 15.76
C PHE A 17 16.03 14.10 16.66
N ASP A 18 16.80 15.10 17.08
CA ASP A 18 17.86 14.93 18.09
C ASP A 18 17.24 14.44 19.41
N ARG A 19 17.29 13.11 19.61
CA ARG A 19 16.72 12.36 20.75
C ARG A 19 15.23 12.60 21.02
N TRP A 20 14.47 12.97 19.99
CA TRP A 20 13.03 13.20 20.11
C TRP A 20 12.27 12.49 19.00
N ALA A 21 11.21 11.79 19.39
CA ALA A 21 10.20 11.25 18.52
C ALA A 21 8.80 11.60 19.07
N PRO A 22 7.76 11.61 18.21
CA PRO A 22 6.37 11.68 18.66
C PRO A 22 6.05 10.64 19.72
N ARG A 23 5.14 10.98 20.64
CA ARG A 23 4.56 9.96 21.54
C ARG A 23 3.79 8.93 20.70
N THR A 24 3.83 7.66 21.09
CA THR A 24 3.14 6.57 20.38
C THR A 24 1.67 6.87 20.11
N ARG A 25 0.94 7.42 21.09
CA ARG A 25 -0.49 7.80 20.91
C ARG A 25 -0.70 8.84 19.82
N VAL A 26 0.25 9.78 19.67
CA VAL A 26 0.18 10.81 18.60
C VAL A 26 0.50 10.18 17.25
N ALA A 27 1.50 9.30 17.17
CA ALA A 27 1.80 8.57 15.94
C ALA A 27 0.62 7.73 15.47
N VAL A 28 -0.04 7.00 16.39
CA VAL A 28 -1.27 6.23 16.09
C VAL A 28 -2.38 7.14 15.61
N GLY A 29 -2.60 8.30 16.25
CA GLY A 29 -3.58 9.28 15.79
C GLY A 29 -3.29 9.80 14.38
N ILE A 30 -2.03 10.07 14.05
CA ILE A 30 -1.60 10.48 12.70
C ILE A 30 -1.89 9.37 11.70
N ILE A 31 -1.53 8.12 11.99
CA ILE A 31 -1.77 6.96 11.12
C ILE A 31 -3.26 6.82 10.81
N VAL A 32 -4.11 6.81 11.84
CA VAL A 32 -5.57 6.67 11.66
C VAL A 32 -6.12 7.80 10.80
N LEU A 33 -5.71 9.04 11.06
CA LEU A 33 -6.15 10.19 10.25
C LEU A 33 -5.71 10.06 8.80
N LEU A 34 -4.48 9.65 8.52
CA LEU A 34 -3.98 9.47 7.16
C LEU A 34 -4.75 8.38 6.40
N CYS A 35 -5.03 7.25 7.05
CA CYS A 35 -5.85 6.18 6.49
C CYS A 35 -7.26 6.67 6.14
N VAL A 36 -7.91 7.41 7.04
CA VAL A 36 -9.25 7.98 6.82
C VAL A 36 -9.22 9.02 5.69
N PHE A 37 -8.26 9.96 5.70
CA PHE A 37 -8.16 10.98 4.66
C PHE A 37 -7.90 10.37 3.28
N ASN A 38 -7.05 9.35 3.17
CA ASN A 38 -6.79 8.70 1.90
C ASN A 38 -8.01 7.92 1.40
N GLY A 39 -8.67 7.16 2.28
CA GLY A 39 -9.91 6.45 1.95
C GLY A 39 -11.03 7.39 1.51
N MET A 40 -11.27 8.48 2.24
CA MET A 40 -12.26 9.51 1.88
C MET A 40 -11.92 10.19 0.56
N SER A 41 -10.63 10.50 0.33
CA SER A 41 -10.15 11.11 -0.91
C SER A 41 -10.47 10.24 -2.12
N VAL A 42 -10.18 8.93 -2.03
CA VAL A 42 -10.47 7.97 -3.10
C VAL A 42 -11.98 7.75 -3.24
N ALA A 43 -12.73 7.62 -2.14
CA ALA A 43 -14.17 7.42 -2.19
C ALA A 43 -14.90 8.59 -2.88
N TYR A 44 -14.63 9.83 -2.47
CA TYR A 44 -15.23 11.01 -3.09
C TYR A 44 -14.88 11.12 -4.58
N THR A 45 -13.63 10.80 -4.91
CA THR A 45 -13.17 10.80 -6.31
C THR A 45 -13.84 9.69 -7.11
N GLY A 46 -14.01 8.50 -6.53
CA GLY A 46 -14.69 7.36 -7.14
C GLY A 46 -16.16 7.66 -7.41
N ASP A 47 -16.86 8.30 -6.48
CA ASP A 47 -18.26 8.72 -6.68
C ASP A 47 -18.39 9.66 -7.88
N ALA A 48 -17.47 10.62 -8.03
CA ALA A 48 -17.45 11.52 -9.19
C ALA A 48 -17.22 10.75 -10.50
N ILE A 49 -16.26 9.82 -10.54
CA ILE A 49 -15.97 8.98 -11.72
C ILE A 49 -17.19 8.12 -12.08
N ALA A 50 -17.78 7.43 -11.09
CA ALA A 50 -18.94 6.57 -11.32
C ALA A 50 -20.17 7.38 -11.78
N GLY A 51 -20.29 8.64 -11.38
CA GLY A 51 -21.34 9.55 -11.85
C GLY A 51 -21.25 9.92 -13.34
N GLU A 52 -20.05 9.90 -13.92
CA GLU A 52 -19.83 10.16 -15.35
C GLU A 52 -20.07 8.91 -16.24
N VAL A 53 -20.10 7.72 -15.62
CA VAL A 53 -20.36 6.47 -16.34
C VAL A 53 -21.86 6.31 -16.57
N SER A 54 -22.24 6.11 -17.83
CA SER A 54 -23.63 5.92 -18.25
C SER A 54 -23.73 4.87 -19.37
N GLY A 55 -24.94 4.41 -19.63
CA GLY A 55 -25.23 3.42 -20.68
C GLY A 55 -25.22 1.97 -20.19
N THR A 56 -25.51 1.07 -21.13
CA THR A 56 -25.60 -0.37 -20.91
C THR A 56 -24.85 -1.12 -22.00
N VAL A 57 -24.41 -2.34 -21.69
CA VAL A 57 -23.82 -3.26 -22.66
C VAL A 57 -24.59 -4.58 -22.65
N ALA A 58 -24.76 -5.16 -23.83
CA ALA A 58 -25.38 -6.47 -23.96
C ALA A 58 -24.35 -7.56 -23.57
N VAL A 59 -24.60 -8.26 -22.47
CA VAL A 59 -23.80 -9.38 -21.98
C VAL A 59 -24.59 -10.68 -22.20
N GLU A 60 -23.90 -11.79 -22.49
CA GLU A 60 -24.55 -13.10 -22.61
C GLU A 60 -25.21 -13.48 -21.28
N ASN A 61 -26.45 -13.98 -21.35
CA ASN A 61 -27.19 -14.37 -20.16
C ASN A 61 -26.66 -15.71 -19.60
N PRO A 62 -26.01 -15.74 -18.42
CA PRO A 62 -25.47 -16.98 -17.86
C PRO A 62 -26.57 -17.96 -17.42
N GLU A 63 -27.80 -17.49 -17.21
CA GLU A 63 -28.95 -18.33 -16.84
C GLU A 63 -29.57 -19.05 -18.04
N ARG A 64 -29.28 -18.60 -19.27
CA ARG A 64 -29.75 -19.26 -20.49
C ARG A 64 -28.77 -20.38 -20.86
N PRO A 65 -29.23 -21.63 -21.02
CA PRO A 65 -28.40 -22.70 -21.57
C PRO A 65 -27.84 -22.32 -22.94
N PRO A 66 -26.65 -22.81 -23.32
CA PRO A 66 -26.07 -22.55 -24.64
C PRO A 66 -27.00 -23.05 -25.75
N ASP A 67 -26.98 -22.40 -26.92
CA ASP A 67 -27.98 -22.61 -27.98
C ASP A 67 -28.10 -24.07 -28.43
N TRP A 68 -27.03 -24.87 -28.38
CA TRP A 68 -27.05 -26.30 -28.72
C TRP A 68 -27.91 -27.15 -27.77
N VAL A 69 -28.12 -26.72 -26.52
CA VAL A 69 -29.04 -27.37 -25.56
C VAL A 69 -30.49 -27.01 -25.86
N CYS A 70 -30.74 -25.78 -26.29
CA CYS A 70 -32.09 -25.27 -26.55
C CYS A 70 -32.62 -25.62 -27.95
N GLU A 71 -31.75 -25.98 -28.90
CA GLU A 71 -32.14 -26.43 -30.25
C GLU A 71 -32.49 -27.93 -30.29
N ASP A 72 -32.05 -28.70 -29.30
CA ASP A 72 -32.33 -30.14 -29.21
C ASP A 72 -33.60 -30.40 -28.38
N SER A 73 -34.71 -30.62 -29.08
CA SER A 73 -36.06 -30.91 -28.52
C SER A 73 -36.12 -32.09 -27.53
N SER A 74 -35.04 -32.86 -27.38
CA SER A 74 -34.95 -33.93 -26.39
C SER A 74 -34.64 -33.44 -24.96
N PHE A 75 -34.29 -32.16 -24.78
CA PHE A 75 -33.87 -31.56 -23.50
C PHE A 75 -34.81 -30.47 -22.95
N ASP A 76 -36.01 -30.30 -23.51
CA ASP A 76 -37.00 -29.26 -23.14
C ASP A 76 -37.40 -29.25 -21.64
N THR A 77 -37.03 -30.28 -20.87
CA THR A 77 -37.32 -30.39 -19.43
C THR A 77 -36.23 -29.78 -18.53
N TYR A 78 -35.07 -29.38 -19.07
CA TYR A 78 -33.89 -28.96 -18.30
C TYR A 78 -33.41 -27.54 -18.69
N GLY A 79 -34.20 -26.51 -18.39
CA GLY A 79 -33.70 -25.12 -18.34
C GLY A 79 -34.61 -24.06 -18.96
N SER A 80 -34.39 -22.79 -18.61
CA SER A 80 -35.14 -21.64 -19.13
C SER A 80 -34.63 -21.20 -20.51
N CYS A 81 -34.88 -22.01 -21.54
CA CYS A 81 -34.55 -21.65 -22.94
C CYS A 81 -35.34 -20.43 -23.45
N ASP A 82 -36.43 -20.06 -22.78
CA ASP A 82 -37.21 -18.83 -23.01
C ASP A 82 -36.53 -17.56 -22.49
N ALA A 83 -35.45 -17.68 -21.70
CA ALA A 83 -34.70 -16.53 -21.22
C ALA A 83 -34.03 -15.80 -22.40
N PRO A 84 -33.90 -14.45 -22.36
CA PRO A 84 -33.26 -13.69 -23.43
C PRO A 84 -31.79 -14.11 -23.60
N ARG A 85 -31.29 -14.06 -24.85
CA ARG A 85 -29.90 -14.39 -25.19
C ARG A 85 -28.90 -13.46 -24.49
N THR A 86 -29.24 -12.19 -24.42
CA THR A 86 -28.39 -11.17 -23.79
C THR A 86 -29.18 -10.35 -22.78
N LEU A 87 -28.50 -9.94 -21.71
CA LEU A 87 -28.98 -9.01 -20.70
C LEU A 87 -28.32 -7.66 -20.92
N GLN A 88 -29.05 -6.58 -20.67
CA GLN A 88 -28.49 -5.24 -20.68
C GLN A 88 -27.92 -4.94 -19.30
N GLU A 89 -26.59 -4.99 -19.18
CA GLU A 89 -25.92 -4.69 -17.92
C GLU A 89 -25.51 -3.21 -17.88
N PRO A 90 -25.86 -2.49 -16.81
CA PRO A 90 -25.44 -1.10 -16.64
C PRO A 90 -23.93 -1.02 -16.38
N LEU A 91 -23.26 -0.09 -17.05
CA LEU A 91 -21.81 0.12 -16.89
C LEU A 91 -21.44 0.76 -15.54
N GLN A 92 -22.36 1.55 -14.96
CA GLN A 92 -22.10 2.32 -13.74
C GLN A 92 -21.83 1.43 -12.50
N PRO A 93 -22.64 0.39 -12.19
CA PRO A 93 -22.32 -0.52 -11.08
C PRO A 93 -20.98 -1.23 -11.25
N ALA A 94 -20.63 -1.64 -12.48
CA ALA A 94 -19.34 -2.27 -12.75
C ALA A 94 -18.17 -1.32 -12.40
N ALA A 95 -18.26 -0.05 -12.80
CA ALA A 95 -17.27 0.97 -12.42
C ALA A 95 -17.22 1.18 -10.90
N SER A 96 -18.38 1.29 -10.24
CA SER A 96 -18.47 1.47 -8.80
C SER A 96 -17.85 0.31 -8.02
N ASP A 97 -18.07 -0.93 -8.44
CA ASP A 97 -17.54 -2.12 -7.79
C ASP A 97 -16.01 -2.18 -7.89
N ALA A 98 -15.45 -1.83 -9.05
CA ALA A 98 -14.00 -1.72 -9.23
C ALA A 98 -13.41 -0.63 -8.32
N LEU A 99 -14.06 0.53 -8.21
CA LEU A 99 -13.63 1.63 -7.34
C LEU A 99 -13.70 1.26 -5.85
N ASN A 100 -14.73 0.51 -5.43
CA ASN A 100 -14.88 0.05 -4.05
C ASN A 100 -13.71 -0.82 -3.57
N LEU A 101 -13.13 -1.65 -4.45
CA LEU A 101 -11.93 -2.42 -4.13
C LEU A 101 -10.73 -1.50 -3.86
N VAL A 102 -10.57 -0.44 -4.65
CA VAL A 102 -9.48 0.53 -4.48
C VAL A 102 -9.62 1.34 -3.18
N ILE A 103 -10.85 1.62 -2.72
CA ILE A 103 -11.09 2.32 -1.45
C ILE A 103 -10.49 1.55 -0.27
N VAL A 104 -10.66 0.22 -0.24
CA VAL A 104 -10.10 -0.63 0.83
C VAL A 104 -8.57 -0.55 0.82
N ASN A 105 -7.96 -0.69 -0.36
CA ASN A 105 -6.51 -0.55 -0.51
C ASN A 105 -6.05 0.86 -0.11
N ALA A 106 -6.81 1.90 -0.43
CA ALA A 106 -6.50 3.28 -0.07
C ALA A 106 -6.49 3.53 1.44
N VAL A 107 -7.40 2.92 2.18
CA VAL A 107 -7.42 3.03 3.64
C VAL A 107 -6.18 2.38 4.24
N VAL A 108 -5.74 1.23 3.72
CA VAL A 108 -4.61 0.46 4.30
C VAL A 108 -3.24 0.97 3.82
N ALA A 109 -3.16 1.55 2.63
CA ALA A 109 -1.94 2.01 1.98
C ALA A 109 -1.02 2.87 2.90
N PRO A 110 -1.51 3.94 3.57
CA PRO A 110 -0.68 4.76 4.45
C PRO A 110 -0.06 3.97 5.61
N LEU A 111 -0.82 3.05 6.21
CA LEU A 111 -0.32 2.16 7.25
C LEU A 111 0.79 1.25 6.69
N ALA A 112 0.53 0.66 5.51
CA ALA A 112 1.49 -0.24 4.88
C ALA A 112 2.83 0.45 4.58
N TRP A 113 2.78 1.68 4.07
CA TRP A 113 3.96 2.51 3.81
C TRP A 113 4.74 2.86 5.09
N ILE A 114 4.03 3.21 6.16
CA ILE A 114 4.64 3.56 7.45
C ILE A 114 5.38 2.36 8.04
N LEU A 115 4.78 1.17 7.99
CA LEU A 115 5.41 -0.06 8.47
C LEU A 115 6.59 -0.49 7.59
N LEU A 116 6.51 -0.27 6.27
CA LEU A 116 7.64 -0.48 5.35
C LEU A 116 8.84 0.41 5.73
N LEU A 117 8.62 1.71 5.96
CA LEU A 117 9.69 2.60 6.40
C LEU A 117 10.22 2.24 7.80
N ALA A 118 9.35 1.85 8.73
CA ALA A 118 9.76 1.38 10.04
C ALA A 118 10.67 0.15 9.94
N ALA A 119 10.37 -0.78 9.03
CA ALA A 119 11.22 -1.94 8.75
C ALA A 119 12.59 -1.53 8.16
N LEU A 120 12.62 -0.53 7.27
CA LEU A 120 13.88 0.00 6.76
C LEU A 120 14.72 0.65 7.87
N PHE A 121 14.09 1.35 8.83
CA PHE A 121 14.79 1.89 10.00
C PHE A 121 15.47 0.79 10.84
N VAL A 122 14.83 -0.38 10.98
CA VAL A 122 15.46 -1.54 11.63
C VAL A 122 16.74 -1.96 10.90
N LEU A 123 16.71 -2.05 9.56
CA LEU A 123 17.89 -2.43 8.78
C LEU A 123 19.05 -1.44 8.96
N VAL A 124 18.76 -0.15 8.92
CA VAL A 124 19.81 0.89 8.94
C VAL A 124 20.33 1.24 10.34
N SER A 125 19.58 0.87 11.39
CA SER A 125 20.02 1.00 12.78
C SER A 125 21.12 0.02 13.19
N GLY A 126 21.39 -1.01 12.38
CA GLY A 126 22.31 -2.10 12.73
C GLY A 126 21.73 -3.12 13.72
N ASN A 127 20.45 -3.00 14.09
CA ASN A 127 19.81 -3.92 15.04
C ASN A 127 19.31 -5.24 14.42
N VAL A 128 19.52 -5.43 13.12
CA VAL A 128 18.99 -6.57 12.34
C VAL A 128 19.42 -7.95 12.88
N GLY A 129 20.54 -8.06 13.58
CA GLY A 129 21.00 -9.33 14.20
C GLY A 129 20.68 -9.48 15.69
N LYS A 130 20.00 -8.51 16.32
CA LYS A 130 19.76 -8.48 17.77
C LYS A 130 18.50 -9.27 18.18
N SER A 131 18.18 -9.28 19.47
CA SER A 131 16.95 -9.89 19.99
C SER A 131 15.69 -9.26 19.37
N ASP A 132 14.56 -9.95 19.48
CA ASP A 132 13.28 -9.43 19.00
C ASP A 132 12.81 -8.18 19.77
N SER A 133 13.19 -8.03 21.06
CA SER A 133 12.89 -6.83 21.85
C SER A 133 13.57 -5.59 21.28
N ASP A 134 14.86 -5.68 20.96
CA ASP A 134 15.65 -4.56 20.45
C ASP A 134 15.14 -4.10 19.08
N VAL A 135 14.73 -5.07 18.25
CA VAL A 135 14.12 -4.79 16.94
C VAL A 135 12.73 -4.19 17.10
N LEU A 136 11.91 -4.67 18.04
CA LEU A 136 10.59 -4.11 18.31
C LEU A 136 10.67 -2.65 18.77
N ASP A 137 11.62 -2.32 19.65
CA ASP A 137 11.84 -0.94 20.11
C ASP A 137 12.25 -0.02 18.95
N THR A 138 13.21 -0.48 18.14
CA THR A 138 13.68 0.22 16.94
C THR A 138 12.56 0.42 15.92
N PHE A 139 11.76 -0.62 15.70
CA PHE A 139 10.61 -0.58 14.81
C PHE A 139 9.54 0.40 15.33
N SER A 140 9.26 0.38 16.63
CA SER A 140 8.32 1.33 17.26
C SER A 140 8.75 2.78 17.05
N ASP A 141 10.05 3.06 17.19
CA ASP A 141 10.59 4.40 16.93
C ASP A 141 10.55 4.75 15.43
N GLY A 142 10.84 3.78 14.56
CA GLY A 142 10.68 3.90 13.13
C GLY A 142 9.26 4.27 12.72
N VAL A 143 8.24 3.61 13.30
CA VAL A 143 6.81 3.92 13.08
C VAL A 143 6.49 5.36 13.45
N ARG A 144 7.01 5.86 14.57
CA ARG A 144 6.73 7.24 15.03
C ARG A 144 7.30 8.28 14.06
N ILE A 145 8.49 8.04 13.53
CA ILE A 145 9.15 8.91 12.55
C ILE A 145 8.44 8.81 11.19
N ALA A 146 8.17 7.59 10.72
CA ALA A 146 7.49 7.33 9.46
C ALA A 146 6.07 7.91 9.44
N ALA A 147 5.33 7.85 10.55
CA ALA A 147 4.02 8.49 10.66
C ALA A 147 4.09 10.01 10.43
N LEU A 148 5.12 10.69 10.98
CA LEU A 148 5.34 12.11 10.68
C LEU A 148 5.75 12.34 9.23
N ALA A 149 6.59 11.45 8.68
CA ALA A 149 7.01 11.53 7.29
C ALA A 149 5.85 11.33 6.31
N ALA A 150 4.76 10.68 6.71
CA ALA A 150 3.57 10.51 5.88
C ALA A 150 2.64 11.75 5.87
N VAL A 151 2.79 12.68 6.82
CA VAL A 151 1.94 13.89 6.94
C VAL A 151 1.91 14.75 5.67
N PRO A 152 3.02 14.99 4.94
CA PRO A 152 2.98 15.69 3.65
C PRO A 152 2.03 15.06 2.63
N GLY A 153 1.74 13.76 2.75
CA GLY A 153 0.76 13.05 1.94
C GLY A 153 -0.68 13.58 2.09
N VAL A 154 -1.02 14.30 3.15
CA VAL A 154 -2.34 14.94 3.27
C VAL A 154 -2.60 15.92 2.13
N VAL A 155 -1.56 16.60 1.63
CA VAL A 155 -1.70 17.57 0.53
C VAL A 155 -2.31 16.88 -0.70
N ARG A 156 -1.72 15.78 -1.16
CA ARG A 156 -2.27 15.03 -2.31
C ARG A 156 -3.66 14.44 -2.04
N TYR A 157 -3.97 14.01 -0.81
CA TYR A 157 -5.28 13.48 -0.47
C TYR A 157 -6.37 14.55 -0.60
N LEU A 158 -6.07 15.79 -0.21
CA LEU A 158 -7.00 16.92 -0.35
C LEU A 158 -7.16 17.41 -1.79
N PHE A 159 -6.10 17.32 -2.60
CA PHE A 159 -6.13 17.84 -3.98
C PHE A 159 -6.50 16.79 -5.04
N ARG A 160 -6.52 15.48 -4.71
CA ARG A 160 -6.91 14.40 -5.64
C ARG A 160 -8.31 14.62 -6.25
N PRO A 161 -9.38 14.90 -5.47
CA PRO A 161 -10.69 15.15 -6.05
C PRO A 161 -10.70 16.25 -7.11
N VAL A 162 -10.06 17.37 -6.80
CA VAL A 162 -9.97 18.54 -7.68
C VAL A 162 -9.17 18.22 -8.95
N ALA A 163 -8.13 17.39 -8.85
CA ALA A 163 -7.33 16.97 -9.99
C ALA A 163 -8.13 16.02 -10.91
N VAL A 164 -8.90 15.10 -10.33
CA VAL A 164 -9.74 14.16 -11.10
C VAL A 164 -10.95 14.83 -11.72
N GLU A 165 -11.68 15.67 -11.00
CA GLU A 165 -12.82 16.42 -11.56
C GLU A 165 -12.41 17.22 -12.82
N ARG A 166 -11.19 17.76 -12.85
CA ARG A 166 -10.64 18.42 -14.05
C ARG A 166 -10.28 17.45 -15.17
N ALA A 167 -9.79 16.26 -14.85
CA ALA A 167 -9.47 15.24 -15.84
C ALA A 167 -10.74 14.63 -16.45
N LEU A 168 -11.85 14.60 -15.69
CA LEU A 168 -13.12 14.03 -16.12
C LEU A 168 -13.82 14.81 -17.25
N SER A 169 -13.55 16.10 -17.42
CA SER A 169 -14.23 16.92 -18.45
C SER A 169 -13.98 16.45 -19.88
N GLU A 170 -12.87 15.75 -20.12
CA GLU A 170 -12.50 15.20 -21.43
C GLU A 170 -12.44 13.67 -21.41
N TRP A 171 -12.96 13.04 -20.36
CA TRP A 171 -12.82 11.61 -20.15
C TRP A 171 -13.74 10.80 -21.07
N THR A 172 -13.16 9.78 -21.70
CA THR A 172 -13.87 8.79 -22.52
C THR A 172 -13.57 7.40 -21.99
N TYR A 173 -14.58 6.54 -21.92
CA TYR A 173 -14.45 5.16 -21.46
C TYR A 173 -14.92 4.15 -22.52
N PRO A 174 -14.37 2.93 -22.53
CA PRO A 174 -14.83 1.85 -23.40
C PRO A 174 -16.26 1.41 -23.07
N SER A 175 -16.98 0.88 -24.06
CA SER A 175 -18.35 0.36 -23.92
C SER A 175 -18.42 -1.10 -23.43
N SER A 176 -17.36 -1.62 -22.83
CA SER A 176 -17.31 -2.98 -22.26
C SER A 176 -17.18 -2.92 -20.74
N ILE A 177 -17.64 -3.96 -20.04
CA ILE A 177 -17.56 -4.07 -18.56
C ILE A 177 -16.09 -3.97 -18.09
N ASP A 178 -15.21 -4.82 -18.60
CA ASP A 178 -13.79 -4.80 -18.20
C ASP A 178 -13.09 -3.49 -18.56
N GLY A 179 -13.49 -2.90 -19.70
CA GLY A 179 -12.95 -1.64 -20.18
C GLY A 179 -13.36 -0.47 -19.30
N VAL A 180 -14.62 -0.40 -18.86
CA VAL A 180 -15.10 0.68 -17.97
C VAL A 180 -14.52 0.52 -16.56
N GLN A 181 -14.37 -0.70 -16.06
CA GLN A 181 -13.73 -0.96 -14.76
C GLN A 181 -12.28 -0.46 -14.76
N THR A 182 -11.51 -0.84 -15.79
CA THR A 182 -10.11 -0.41 -15.93
C THR A 182 -10.01 1.11 -16.11
N ALA A 183 -10.87 1.69 -16.96
CA ALA A 183 -10.89 3.14 -17.19
C ALA A 183 -11.25 3.92 -15.92
N ALA A 184 -12.22 3.44 -15.12
CA ALA A 184 -12.63 4.07 -13.88
C ALA A 184 -11.52 4.05 -12.83
N VAL A 185 -10.84 2.90 -12.68
CA VAL A 185 -9.69 2.79 -11.77
C VAL A 185 -8.54 3.70 -12.22
N ASN A 186 -8.25 3.76 -13.52
CA ASN A 186 -7.21 4.64 -14.05
C ASN A 186 -7.54 6.13 -13.83
N ALA A 187 -8.82 6.51 -13.94
CA ALA A 187 -9.26 7.88 -13.70
C ALA A 187 -9.02 8.38 -12.26
N LEU A 188 -8.82 7.49 -11.27
CA LEU A 188 -8.43 7.88 -9.90
C LEU A 188 -7.04 8.51 -9.82
N PHE A 189 -6.21 8.33 -10.84
CA PHE A 189 -4.81 8.77 -10.89
C PHE A 189 -4.64 9.74 -12.05
N PRO A 190 -5.04 11.01 -11.86
CA PRO A 190 -5.12 11.96 -12.96
C PRO A 190 -3.73 12.26 -13.53
N GLU A 191 -3.61 12.18 -14.85
CA GLU A 191 -2.41 12.61 -15.53
C GLU A 191 -2.38 14.14 -15.60
N GLY A 192 -1.21 14.74 -15.38
CA GLY A 192 -1.04 16.17 -15.60
C GLY A 192 0.07 16.80 -14.77
N PRO A 193 0.58 17.97 -15.21
CA PRO A 193 1.71 18.63 -14.57
C PRO A 193 1.40 19.08 -13.14
N LEU A 194 0.14 19.43 -12.85
CA LEU A 194 -0.28 19.84 -11.50
C LEU A 194 -0.24 18.65 -10.52
N TRP A 195 -0.79 17.50 -10.89
CA TRP A 195 -0.77 16.30 -10.05
C TRP A 195 0.67 15.80 -9.83
N LEU A 196 1.47 15.75 -10.90
CA LEU A 196 2.89 15.43 -10.81
C LEU A 196 3.63 16.35 -9.83
N ALA A 197 3.39 17.67 -9.91
CA ALA A 197 4.03 18.63 -9.00
C ALA A 197 3.64 18.40 -7.52
N LEU A 198 2.37 18.09 -7.24
CA LEU A 198 1.89 17.79 -5.90
C LEU A 198 2.51 16.49 -5.34
N VAL A 199 2.57 15.45 -6.16
CA VAL A 199 3.17 14.16 -5.77
C VAL A 199 4.68 14.32 -5.53
N LEU A 200 5.40 15.00 -6.43
CA LEU A 200 6.84 15.27 -6.24
C LEU A 200 7.10 16.13 -5.00
N LEU A 201 6.30 17.17 -4.77
CA LEU A 201 6.45 18.04 -3.59
C LEU A 201 6.24 17.25 -2.30
N SER A 202 5.14 16.47 -2.21
CA SER A 202 4.86 15.65 -1.03
C SER A 202 5.93 14.57 -0.83
N GLY A 203 6.36 13.87 -1.90
CA GLY A 203 7.41 12.85 -1.84
C GLY A 203 8.77 13.39 -1.41
N LEU A 204 9.21 14.54 -1.94
CA LEU A 204 10.45 15.18 -1.53
C LEU A 204 10.40 15.63 -0.07
N TRP A 205 9.24 16.11 0.38
CA TRP A 205 9.04 16.48 1.78
C TRP A 205 9.10 15.25 2.70
N SER A 206 8.38 14.18 2.38
CA SER A 206 8.43 12.91 3.10
C SER A 206 9.86 12.36 3.19
N ALA A 207 10.56 12.34 2.05
CA ALA A 207 11.96 11.89 1.96
C ALA A 207 12.90 12.73 2.83
N ALA A 208 12.73 14.05 2.88
CA ALA A 208 13.52 14.93 3.75
C ALA A 208 13.31 14.63 5.24
N ILE A 209 12.07 14.31 5.65
CA ILE A 209 11.74 13.92 7.03
C ILE A 209 12.39 12.57 7.37
N VAL A 210 12.26 11.58 6.48
CA VAL A 210 12.88 10.25 6.63
C VAL A 210 14.40 10.35 6.72
N TYR A 211 15.02 11.11 5.82
CA TYR A 211 16.46 11.37 5.84
C TYR A 211 16.90 12.00 7.17
N GLY A 212 16.16 13.01 7.64
CA GLY A 212 16.47 13.66 8.92
C GLY A 212 16.29 12.74 10.12
N GLY A 213 15.27 11.88 10.11
CA GLY A 213 15.06 10.84 11.13
C GLY A 213 16.20 9.82 11.15
N ALA A 214 16.62 9.31 9.98
CA ALA A 214 17.74 8.39 9.86
C ALA A 214 19.05 9.01 10.40
N ARG A 215 19.34 10.26 10.05
CA ARG A 215 20.57 10.95 10.47
C ARG A 215 20.60 11.31 11.95
N ALA A 216 19.51 11.86 12.48
CA ALA A 216 19.50 12.47 13.81
C ALA A 216 19.00 11.53 14.92
N PHE A 217 18.15 10.55 14.59
CA PHE A 217 17.60 9.63 15.59
C PHE A 217 18.32 8.28 15.60
N PHE A 218 18.56 7.70 14.42
CA PHE A 218 19.24 6.41 14.27
C PHE A 218 20.75 6.53 14.04
N GLU A 219 21.28 7.76 14.08
CA GLU A 219 22.70 8.08 13.88
C GLU A 219 23.32 7.44 12.62
N SER A 220 22.50 7.13 11.61
CA SER A 220 22.94 6.42 10.43
C SER A 220 23.93 7.23 9.61
N GLU A 221 24.86 6.54 8.93
CA GLU A 221 25.76 7.16 7.98
C GLU A 221 25.01 7.93 6.88
N ARG A 222 25.67 8.94 6.30
CA ARG A 222 25.05 9.81 5.29
C ARG A 222 24.51 9.00 4.11
N THR A 223 25.30 8.06 3.60
CA THR A 223 24.93 7.23 2.44
C THR A 223 23.67 6.41 2.74
N THR A 224 23.64 5.75 3.89
CA THR A 224 22.50 4.94 4.33
C THR A 224 21.24 5.79 4.52
N ALA A 225 21.35 6.96 5.14
CA ALA A 225 20.21 7.88 5.30
C ALA A 225 19.68 8.39 3.95
N VAL A 226 20.57 8.68 2.98
CA VAL A 226 20.17 9.05 1.62
C VAL A 226 19.39 7.92 0.95
N LEU A 227 19.83 6.66 1.11
CA LEU A 227 19.13 5.50 0.53
C LEU A 227 17.72 5.35 1.10
N VAL A 228 17.51 5.44 2.41
CA VAL A 228 16.16 5.34 3.00
C VAL A 228 15.29 6.52 2.56
N GLY A 229 15.84 7.73 2.50
CA GLY A 229 15.13 8.89 1.96
C GLY A 229 14.75 8.72 0.49
N ALA A 230 15.63 8.14 -0.34
CA ALA A 230 15.35 7.85 -1.74
C ALA A 230 14.27 6.77 -1.90
N ILE A 231 14.28 5.73 -1.07
CA ILE A 231 13.21 4.71 -1.05
C ILE A 231 11.87 5.36 -0.66
N ALA A 232 11.85 6.24 0.34
CA ALA A 232 10.66 6.98 0.71
C ALA A 232 10.14 7.85 -0.45
N LEU A 233 11.03 8.54 -1.17
CA LEU A 233 10.67 9.32 -2.36
C LEU A 233 10.04 8.42 -3.42
N VAL A 234 10.76 7.38 -3.85
CA VAL A 234 10.34 6.47 -4.92
C VAL A 234 9.01 5.79 -4.59
N THR A 235 8.84 5.31 -3.36
CA THR A 235 7.58 4.66 -2.94
C THR A 235 6.41 5.64 -2.84
N THR A 236 6.67 6.93 -2.60
CA THR A 236 5.62 7.98 -2.57
C THR A 236 5.27 8.46 -3.98
N THR A 237 6.25 8.52 -4.89
CA THR A 237 6.06 9.04 -6.26
C THR A 237 5.78 7.96 -7.30
N GLY A 238 5.77 6.69 -6.90
CA GLY A 238 5.55 5.55 -7.79
C GLY A 238 4.25 5.66 -8.60
N SER A 239 3.20 6.21 -7.98
CA SER A 239 1.88 6.42 -8.59
C SER A 239 1.85 7.25 -9.86
N VAL A 240 2.87 8.10 -10.09
CA VAL A 240 2.94 8.94 -11.30
C VAL A 240 3.87 8.36 -12.36
N VAL A 241 4.68 7.35 -12.00
CA VAL A 241 5.67 6.74 -12.92
C VAL A 241 5.17 5.41 -13.48
N LEU A 242 4.38 4.67 -12.70
CA LEU A 242 3.84 3.39 -13.11
C LEU A 242 2.49 3.61 -13.81
N THR A 243 2.41 3.25 -15.09
CA THR A 243 1.13 3.15 -15.79
C THR A 243 0.32 2.02 -15.15
N ASN A 244 -0.94 2.30 -14.81
CA ASN A 244 -1.85 1.34 -14.19
C ASN A 244 -2.40 0.33 -15.21
N ASP A 245 -1.52 -0.24 -16.06
CA ASP A 245 -1.85 -1.19 -17.14
C ASP A 245 -2.26 -2.57 -16.59
N GLY A 246 -3.23 -2.61 -15.66
CA GLY A 246 -3.86 -3.84 -15.16
C GLY A 246 -3.30 -4.42 -13.86
N TRP A 247 -2.36 -3.75 -13.18
CA TRP A 247 -1.74 -4.26 -11.95
C TRP A 247 -2.69 -4.30 -10.74
N ILE A 248 -3.73 -3.44 -10.75
CA ILE A 248 -4.70 -3.28 -9.64
C ILE A 248 -5.62 -4.51 -9.47
N THR A 249 -5.47 -5.55 -10.31
CA THR A 249 -6.23 -6.80 -10.23
C THR A 249 -5.41 -8.00 -9.72
N VAL A 250 -4.11 -7.85 -9.50
CA VAL A 250 -3.29 -8.94 -8.93
C VAL A 250 -3.75 -9.19 -7.49
N SER A 251 -3.96 -10.45 -7.10
CA SER A 251 -4.67 -10.82 -5.87
C SER A 251 -4.16 -10.06 -4.64
N SER A 252 -4.91 -9.04 -4.20
CA SER A 252 -4.62 -8.25 -3.01
C SER A 252 -4.42 -9.13 -1.77
N GLY A 253 -5.05 -10.31 -1.75
CA GLY A 253 -4.84 -11.35 -0.74
C GLY A 253 -3.39 -11.83 -0.61
N ILE A 254 -2.71 -12.14 -1.72
CA ILE A 254 -1.30 -12.58 -1.66
C ILE A 254 -0.40 -11.42 -1.21
N GLY A 255 -0.63 -10.21 -1.71
CA GLY A 255 0.11 -9.02 -1.28
C GLY A 255 -0.02 -8.78 0.22
N PHE A 256 -1.25 -8.84 0.74
CA PHE A 256 -1.52 -8.70 2.17
C PHE A 256 -0.86 -9.80 3.01
N LEU A 257 -0.93 -11.06 2.57
CA LEU A 257 -0.28 -12.19 3.26
C LEU A 257 1.24 -12.00 3.33
N LEU A 258 1.88 -11.62 2.20
CA LEU A 258 3.32 -11.34 2.16
C LEU A 258 3.68 -10.15 3.05
N PHE A 259 2.84 -9.12 3.07
CA PHE A 259 3.04 -7.95 3.91
C PHE A 259 3.00 -8.32 5.40
N VAL A 260 1.95 -9.02 5.85
CA VAL A 260 1.80 -9.46 7.24
C VAL A 260 2.92 -10.44 7.64
N ALA A 261 3.23 -11.41 6.77
CA ALA A 261 4.34 -12.34 7.00
C ALA A 261 5.68 -11.62 7.07
N GLY A 262 5.89 -10.58 6.28
CA GLY A 262 7.07 -9.72 6.33
C GLY A 262 7.21 -8.98 7.66
N VAL A 263 6.13 -8.39 8.18
CA VAL A 263 6.15 -7.75 9.51
C VAL A 263 6.42 -8.78 10.61
N ALA A 264 5.70 -9.91 10.60
CA ALA A 264 5.86 -10.96 11.59
C ALA A 264 7.26 -11.58 11.56
N GLY A 265 7.78 -11.86 10.37
CA GLY A 265 9.13 -12.39 10.16
C GLY A 265 10.21 -11.41 10.62
N LEU A 266 10.02 -10.11 10.40
CA LEU A 266 10.95 -9.09 10.88
C LEU A 266 11.01 -9.06 12.42
N LEU A 267 9.84 -9.00 13.06
CA LEU A 267 9.72 -8.83 14.51
C LEU A 267 9.96 -10.11 15.32
N GLY A 268 9.78 -11.28 14.70
CA GLY A 268 9.84 -12.59 15.38
C GLY A 268 10.95 -13.53 14.88
N ALA A 269 11.86 -13.07 14.03
CA ALA A 269 12.91 -13.93 13.45
C ALA A 269 13.74 -14.67 14.52
N TYR A 270 14.13 -13.99 15.61
CA TYR A 270 14.98 -14.62 16.63
C TYR A 270 14.22 -15.74 17.35
N THR A 271 12.99 -15.45 17.78
CA THR A 271 12.09 -16.43 18.41
C THR A 271 11.80 -17.61 17.50
N PHE A 272 11.47 -17.35 16.22
CA PHE A 272 11.20 -18.41 15.25
C PHE A 272 12.39 -19.36 15.07
N ILE A 273 13.60 -18.80 14.91
CA ILE A 273 14.83 -19.59 14.78
C ILE A 273 15.13 -20.37 16.06
N SER A 274 14.91 -19.76 17.23
CA SER A 274 15.10 -20.44 18.51
C SER A 274 14.16 -21.64 18.66
N ILE A 275 12.87 -21.47 18.33
CA ILE A 275 11.86 -22.53 18.38
C ILE A 275 12.18 -23.63 17.37
N SER A 276 12.51 -23.26 16.12
CA SER A 276 12.86 -24.23 15.07
C SER A 276 14.04 -25.12 15.46
N LYS A 277 15.04 -24.55 16.16
CA LYS A 277 16.15 -25.31 16.73
C LYS A 277 15.71 -26.26 17.86
N SER A 278 14.84 -25.80 18.77
CA SER A 278 14.36 -26.63 19.89
C SER A 278 13.57 -27.87 19.45
N PHE A 279 12.94 -27.82 18.28
CA PHE A 279 12.19 -28.96 17.72
C PHE A 279 13.04 -29.87 16.81
N GLU A 280 14.36 -29.66 16.72
CA GLU A 280 15.28 -30.38 15.80
C GLU A 280 14.77 -30.48 14.34
N LEU A 281 13.89 -29.57 13.92
CA LEU A 281 13.10 -29.76 12.69
C LEU A 281 13.95 -29.84 11.41
N ILE A 282 15.23 -29.44 11.44
CA ILE A 282 16.19 -29.63 10.34
C ILE A 282 17.63 -29.73 10.93
N GLY A 283 18.21 -30.94 11.01
CA GLY A 283 19.67 -31.16 10.96
C GLY A 283 20.58 -30.62 12.08
N PHE A 284 20.06 -30.27 13.26
CA PHE A 284 20.84 -29.71 14.39
C PHE A 284 21.00 -30.68 15.58
N SER A 285 21.25 -31.97 15.35
CA SER A 285 21.46 -32.91 16.46
C SER A 285 22.70 -32.53 17.27
N GLY A 286 22.52 -32.30 18.58
CA GLY A 286 23.60 -32.04 19.54
C GLY A 286 23.84 -30.57 19.93
N SER A 287 22.89 -29.65 19.72
CA SER A 287 23.10 -28.21 19.93
C SER A 287 22.21 -27.53 21.00
N GLU A 288 21.81 -28.24 22.06
CA GLU A 288 20.88 -27.76 23.11
C GLU A 288 21.29 -26.46 23.87
N GLY A 289 22.42 -25.83 23.52
CA GLY A 289 22.82 -24.51 24.06
C GLY A 289 23.26 -23.47 23.01
N VAL A 290 23.05 -23.70 21.71
CA VAL A 290 23.63 -22.81 20.67
C VAL A 290 22.67 -21.66 20.33
N THR A 291 22.96 -20.49 20.90
CA THR A 291 22.28 -19.23 20.58
C THR A 291 22.26 -18.96 19.06
N PRO A 292 21.15 -18.45 18.50
CA PRO A 292 21.09 -18.03 17.09
C PRO A 292 22.25 -17.09 16.75
N ARG A 293 22.96 -17.38 15.66
CA ARG A 293 24.05 -16.50 15.20
C ARG A 293 23.43 -15.20 14.66
N PRO A 294 23.95 -14.01 15.04
CA PRO A 294 23.36 -12.73 14.64
C PRO A 294 23.23 -12.54 13.12
N TRP A 295 24.20 -13.01 12.33
CA TRP A 295 24.16 -12.89 10.87
C TRP A 295 23.01 -13.70 10.24
N TYR A 296 22.66 -14.85 10.83
CA TYR A 296 21.60 -15.73 10.33
C TYR A 296 20.21 -15.15 10.62
N VAL A 297 20.03 -14.58 11.81
CA VAL A 297 18.83 -13.77 12.16
C VAL A 297 18.74 -12.57 11.22
N GLY A 298 19.87 -11.92 10.94
CA GLY A 298 19.96 -10.80 10.01
C GLY A 298 19.42 -11.13 8.62
N LEU A 299 19.83 -12.27 8.05
CA LEU A 299 19.35 -12.74 6.74
C LEU A 299 17.83 -12.96 6.73
N HIS A 300 17.26 -13.57 7.77
CA HIS A 300 15.81 -13.78 7.87
C HIS A 300 15.05 -12.47 7.91
N ARG A 301 15.54 -11.49 8.66
CA ARG A 301 14.93 -10.16 8.73
C ARG A 301 15.05 -9.40 7.41
N ILE A 302 16.18 -9.50 6.70
CA ILE A 302 16.31 -8.93 5.35
C ILE A 302 15.30 -9.56 4.39
N ALA A 303 15.19 -10.89 4.38
CA ALA A 303 14.19 -11.60 3.57
C ALA A 303 12.76 -11.15 3.93
N ALA A 304 12.48 -10.94 5.22
CA ALA A 304 11.19 -10.43 5.69
C ALA A 304 10.91 -9.00 5.22
N VAL A 305 11.91 -8.11 5.18
CA VAL A 305 11.76 -6.76 4.59
C VAL A 305 11.54 -6.84 3.07
N CYS A 306 12.19 -7.76 2.36
CA CYS A 306 11.90 -7.99 0.94
C CYS A 306 10.46 -8.48 0.73
N ALA A 307 9.98 -9.43 1.53
CA ALA A 307 8.60 -9.90 1.48
C ALA A 307 7.60 -8.77 1.81
N LEU A 308 7.92 -7.94 2.80
CA LEU A 308 7.14 -6.75 3.15
C LEU A 308 7.06 -5.76 1.98
N GLY A 309 8.19 -5.47 1.33
CA GLY A 309 8.26 -4.58 0.17
C GLY A 309 7.49 -5.13 -1.03
N LEU A 310 7.61 -6.44 -1.31
CA LEU A 310 6.84 -7.10 -2.35
C LEU A 310 5.33 -7.08 -2.05
N GLY A 311 4.96 -7.39 -0.80
CA GLY A 311 3.57 -7.30 -0.35
C GLY A 311 2.99 -5.90 -0.49
N PHE A 312 3.77 -4.87 -0.14
CA PHE A 312 3.40 -3.46 -0.33
C PHE A 312 3.13 -3.13 -1.80
N VAL A 313 3.97 -3.58 -2.73
CA VAL A 313 3.79 -3.37 -4.17
C VAL A 313 2.55 -4.11 -4.68
N LEU A 314 2.35 -5.37 -4.29
CA LEU A 314 1.22 -6.21 -4.71
C LEU A 314 -0.13 -5.79 -4.10
N MET A 315 -0.13 -4.93 -3.08
CA MET A 315 -1.33 -4.29 -2.54
C MET A 315 -1.63 -2.92 -3.19
N ASP A 316 -1.01 -2.65 -4.35
CA ASP A 316 -1.06 -1.35 -5.03
C ASP A 316 -0.54 -0.18 -4.17
N GLY A 317 0.32 -0.47 -3.19
CA GLY A 317 0.83 0.55 -2.28
C GLY A 317 1.52 1.70 -3.02
N LEU A 318 2.16 1.43 -4.17
CA LEU A 318 2.77 2.48 -4.98
C LEU A 318 1.77 3.40 -5.67
N ALA A 319 0.61 2.88 -6.07
CA ALA A 319 -0.43 3.67 -6.73
C ALA A 319 -1.20 4.51 -5.69
N VAL A 320 -1.55 3.90 -4.56
CA VAL A 320 -2.56 4.46 -3.65
C VAL A 320 -1.98 5.21 -2.46
N VAL A 321 -0.71 4.99 -2.09
CA VAL A 321 -0.04 5.78 -1.05
C VAL A 321 0.15 7.17 -1.57
#